data_AF-A0A957M6R5-F1
#
_entry.id   AF-A0A957M6R5-F1
#
_cell.length_a   1.000
_cell.length_b   1.000
_cell.length_c   1.000
_cell.angle_alpha   90.00
_cell.angle_beta   90.00
_cell.angle_gamma   90.00
#
_symmetry.space_group_name_H-M   'P 1'
#
loop_
_entity.id
_entity.type
_entity.pdbx_description
1 polymer ?
#
loop_
_entity_poly.entity_id
_entity_poly.type
_entity_poly.pdbx_seq_one_letter_code
_entity_poly.pdbx_strand_id
1 'polypeptide(L)'
;RGVIEREGAAMGVLITLDPPSQPMKTEAAAAGYYTSPGWGRDYPRLQILTVEGLLAGVERLDRPPAAVTFKQAQKEKTEQDAQQPGFDFE
;
A
#
# COMPACT_ATOMS: atom_id res chain seq x y z
N ARG A 1 4.32 -22.75 6.55
CA ARG A 1 3.83 -21.43 6.12
C ARG A 1 4.42 -21.15 4.72
N GLY A 2 3.69 -20.53 3.79
CA GLY A 2 4.06 -20.49 2.36
C GLY A 2 5.17 -19.48 2.00
N VAL A 3 4.80 -18.41 1.29
CA VAL A 3 5.71 -17.36 0.77
C VAL A 3 6.58 -16.70 1.84
N ILE A 4 6.12 -16.63 3.09
CA ILE A 4 6.88 -16.05 4.21
C ILE A 4 8.14 -16.86 4.50
N GLU A 5 8.03 -18.20 4.52
CA GLU A 5 9.17 -19.07 4.84
C GLU A 5 10.01 -19.36 3.59
N ARG A 6 9.35 -19.56 2.44
CA ARG A 6 10.03 -19.92 1.20
C ARG A 6 10.81 -18.77 0.57
N GLU A 7 10.22 -17.57 0.56
CA GLU A 7 10.79 -16.41 -0.14
C GLU A 7 11.38 -15.37 0.83
N GLY A 8 11.39 -15.65 2.15
CA GLY A 8 11.85 -14.70 3.16
C GLY A 8 11.02 -13.42 3.23
N ALA A 9 9.76 -13.47 2.78
CA ALA A 9 8.90 -12.30 2.70
C ALA A 9 8.51 -11.78 4.10
N ALA A 10 8.47 -10.45 4.25
CA ALA A 10 8.06 -9.81 5.51
C ALA A 10 6.59 -10.11 5.88
N MET A 11 5.72 -10.23 4.88
CA MET A 11 4.29 -10.55 5.01
C MET A 11 3.81 -11.41 3.84
N GLY A 12 2.73 -12.15 4.04
CA GLY A 12 2.04 -12.95 3.02
C GLY A 12 0.54 -12.71 3.01
N VAL A 13 -0.07 -12.79 1.83
CA VAL A 13 -1.50 -12.60 1.63
C VAL A 13 -2.03 -13.74 0.79
N LEU A 14 -3.12 -14.37 1.24
CA LEU A 14 -3.89 -15.33 0.46
C LEU A 14 -5.20 -14.65 0.02
N ILE A 15 -5.42 -14.57 -1.29
CA ILE A 15 -6.70 -14.12 -1.85
C ILE A 15 -7.45 -15.36 -2.34
N THR A 16 -8.70 -15.53 -1.88
CA THR A 16 -9.53 -16.69 -2.18
C THR A 16 -10.91 -16.29 -2.70
N LEU A 17 -11.50 -17.13 -3.55
CA LEU A 17 -12.90 -16.98 -3.99
C LEU A 17 -13.86 -17.46 -2.89
N ASP A 18 -13.55 -18.61 -2.27
CA ASP A 18 -14.37 -19.21 -1.25
C ASP A 18 -14.07 -18.66 0.15
N PRO A 19 -15.05 -18.66 1.07
CA PRO A 19 -14.83 -18.25 2.46
C PRO A 19 -13.74 -19.08 3.14
N PRO A 20 -12.82 -18.44 3.89
CA PRO A 20 -11.75 -19.16 4.57
C PRO A 20 -12.29 -20.01 5.73
N SER A 21 -11.77 -21.23 5.83
CA SER A 21 -12.12 -22.15 6.92
C SER A 21 -11.57 -21.69 8.28
N GLN A 22 -12.12 -22.23 9.37
CA GLN A 22 -11.66 -21.93 10.74
C GLN A 22 -10.15 -22.23 10.96
N PRO A 23 -9.61 -23.40 10.53
CA PRO A 23 -8.19 -23.66 10.63
C PRO A 23 -7.34 -22.63 9.89
N MET A 24 -7.78 -22.19 8.71
CA MET A 24 -7.05 -21.18 7.93
C MET A 24 -6.96 -19.84 8.67
N LYS A 25 -8.06 -19.39 9.30
CA LYS A 25 -8.07 -18.17 10.12
C LYS A 25 -7.15 -18.30 11.34
N THR A 26 -7.14 -19.47 11.96
CA THR A 26 -6.28 -19.76 13.12
C THR A 26 -4.80 -19.71 12.73
N GLU A 27 -4.43 -20.32 11.60
CA GLU A 27 -3.07 -20.28 11.06
C GLU A 27 -2.63 -18.85 10.71
N ALA A 28 -3.51 -18.04 10.12
CA ALA A 28 -3.24 -16.64 9.83
C ALA A 28 -2.95 -15.83 11.10
N ALA A 29 -3.76 -16.01 12.14
CA ALA A 29 -3.55 -15.34 13.43
C ALA A 29 -2.26 -15.82 14.14
N ALA A 30 -1.96 -17.13 14.07
CA ALA A 30 -0.77 -17.72 14.67
C ALA A 30 0.55 -17.30 14.00
N ALA A 31 0.49 -16.74 12.78
CA ALA A 31 1.66 -16.22 12.09
C ALA A 31 2.26 -14.96 12.76
N GLY A 32 1.48 -14.28 13.60
CA GLY A 32 1.91 -13.10 14.35
C GLY A 32 1.95 -11.81 13.52
N TYR A 33 2.68 -10.81 14.01
CA TYR A 33 2.73 -9.47 13.44
C TYR A 33 4.13 -9.09 12.94
N TYR A 34 4.16 -8.26 11.89
CA TYR A 34 5.32 -7.62 11.33
C TYR A 34 5.30 -6.15 11.74
N THR A 35 6.31 -5.71 12.48
CA THR A 35 6.49 -4.31 12.85
C THR A 35 7.20 -3.58 11.73
N SER A 36 6.55 -2.56 11.17
CA SER A 36 7.14 -1.72 10.13
C SER A 36 8.10 -0.69 10.74
N PRO A 37 9.40 -0.67 10.35
CA PRO A 37 10.35 0.28 10.92
C PRO A 37 10.02 1.75 10.62
N GLY A 38 9.42 2.02 9.47
CA GLY A 38 9.12 3.38 9.01
C GLY A 38 7.82 3.99 9.55
N TRP A 39 6.89 3.16 10.02
CA TRP A 39 5.57 3.62 10.50
C TRP A 39 5.30 3.30 11.96
N GLY A 40 6.13 2.48 12.61
CA GLY A 40 5.97 2.14 14.04
C GLY A 40 4.68 1.37 14.35
N ARG A 41 4.05 0.78 13.33
CA ARG A 41 2.80 0.02 13.44
C ARG A 41 3.04 -1.44 13.08
N ASP A 42 2.31 -2.30 13.79
CA ASP A 42 2.25 -3.74 13.57
C ASP A 42 1.19 -4.11 12.52
N TYR A 43 1.57 -5.01 11.63
CA TYR A 43 0.72 -5.51 10.54
C TYR A 43 0.67 -7.05 10.61
N PRO A 44 -0.48 -7.70 10.36
CA PRO A 44 -0.55 -9.15 10.40
C PRO A 44 0.40 -9.77 9.35
N ARG A 45 1.25 -10.71 9.77
CA ARG A 45 2.22 -11.36 8.89
C ARG A 45 1.56 -12.22 7.83
N LEU A 46 0.42 -12.82 8.16
CA LEU A 46 -0.37 -13.62 7.22
C LEU A 46 -1.80 -13.11 7.23
N GLN A 47 -2.30 -12.71 6.07
CA GLN A 47 -3.66 -12.22 5.89
C GLN A 47 -4.40 -13.09 4.87
N ILE A 48 -5.69 -13.29 5.09
CA ILE A 48 -6.56 -13.99 4.17
C ILE A 48 -7.70 -13.04 3.80
N LEU A 49 -7.88 -12.82 2.51
CA LEU A 49 -8.88 -11.93 1.95
C LEU A 49 -9.71 -12.71 0.93
N THR A 50 -10.97 -12.35 0.83
CA THR A 50 -11.93 -12.89 -0.13
C THR A 50 -12.10 -11.94 -1.30
N VAL A 51 -12.26 -12.47 -2.51
CA VAL A 51 -12.54 -11.64 -3.68
C VAL A 51 -13.84 -10.86 -3.50
N GLU A 52 -14.87 -11.50 -2.94
CA GLU A 52 -16.14 -10.84 -2.59
C GLU A 52 -15.91 -9.65 -1.65
N GLY A 53 -15.19 -9.85 -0.54
CA GLY A 53 -14.92 -8.80 0.43
C GLY A 53 -14.10 -7.64 -0.13
N LEU A 54 -13.14 -7.93 -1.01
CA LEU A 54 -12.33 -6.94 -1.72
C LEU A 54 -13.18 -6.09 -2.67
N LEU A 55 -14.06 -6.73 -3.46
CA LEU A 55 -14.92 -6.03 -4.42
C LEU A 55 -16.04 -5.23 -3.73
N ALA A 56 -16.59 -5.75 -2.64
CA ALA A 56 -17.57 -5.04 -1.81
C ALA A 56 -16.94 -3.91 -0.98
N GLY A 57 -15.61 -3.85 -0.90
CA GLY A 57 -14.88 -2.82 -0.15
C GLY A 57 -14.92 -3.00 1.38
N VAL A 58 -15.39 -4.15 1.86
CA VAL A 58 -15.44 -4.49 3.29
C VAL A 58 -14.11 -5.06 3.79
N GLU A 59 -13.35 -5.71 2.90
CA GLU A 59 -12.01 -6.22 3.18
C GLU A 59 -10.96 -5.40 2.44
N ARG A 60 -9.83 -5.13 3.13
CA ARG A 60 -8.68 -4.44 2.55
C ARG A 60 -7.40 -5.06 3.09
N LEU A 61 -6.37 -5.04 2.25
CA LEU A 61 -5.04 -5.45 2.67
C LEU A 61 -4.47 -4.45 3.68
N ASP A 62 -4.21 -4.91 4.91
CA ASP A 62 -3.53 -4.10 5.92
C ASP A 62 -2.02 -4.18 5.70
N ARG A 63 -1.45 -3.15 5.10
CA ARG A 63 -0.01 -3.07 4.80
C ARG A 63 0.52 -1.69 5.12
N PRO A 64 1.82 -1.56 5.45
CA PRO A 64 2.43 -0.24 5.53
C PRO A 64 2.22 0.47 4.19
N PRO A 65 1.88 1.77 4.21
CA PRO A 65 1.80 2.56 3.00
C PRO A 65 3.10 2.40 2.21
N ALA A 66 2.99 2.06 0.92
CA ALA A 66 4.13 2.18 0.04
C ALA A 66 4.54 3.64 0.10
N ALA A 67 5.76 3.93 0.56
CA ALA A 67 6.26 5.28 0.64
C ALA A 67 6.31 5.88 -0.77
N VAL A 68 5.21 6.51 -1.19
CA VAL A 68 5.13 7.37 -2.35
C VAL A 68 5.68 8.74 -1.96
N THR A 69 6.90 8.78 -1.41
CA THR A 69 7.64 10.03 -1.32
C THR A 69 8.07 10.37 -2.74
N PHE A 70 7.12 10.82 -3.56
CA PHE A 70 7.44 11.52 -4.79
C PHE A 70 8.35 12.67 -4.39
N LYS A 71 9.54 12.77 -5.01
CA LYS A 71 10.32 14.01 -4.97
C LYS A 71 9.36 15.11 -5.43
N GLN A 72 8.97 16.02 -4.53
CA GLN A 72 8.30 17.25 -4.95
C GLN A 72 9.24 17.94 -5.94
N ALA A 73 8.79 18.11 -7.18
CA ALA A 73 9.52 18.90 -8.16
C ALA A 73 9.71 20.31 -7.59
N GLN A 74 10.90 20.87 -7.75
CA GLN A 74 11.12 22.28 -7.41
C GLN A 74 10.13 23.10 -8.24
N LYS A 75 9.32 23.93 -7.57
CA LYS A 75 8.56 24.96 -8.26
C LYS A 75 9.58 25.87 -8.96
N GLU A 76 9.54 25.92 -10.29
CA GLU A 76 10.23 26.98 -11.00
C GLU A 76 9.66 28.31 -10.51
N LYS A 77 10.55 29.18 -10.00
CA LYS A 77 10.20 30.59 -9.87
C LYS A 77 9.96 31.09 -11.28
N THR A 78 8.71 31.39 -11.63
CA THR A 78 8.46 32.32 -12.72
C THR A 78 9.10 33.63 -12.29
N GLU A 79 10.19 34.01 -12.96
CA GLU A 79 10.65 35.39 -12.99
C GLU A 79 9.53 36.20 -13.65
N GLN A 80 8.55 36.60 -12.84
CA GLN A 80 7.74 37.78 -13.12
C GLN A 80 8.71 38.96 -13.08
N ASP A 81 9.37 39.22 -14.21
CA ASP A 81 9.90 40.52 -14.64
C ASP A 81 10.56 40.44 -16.04
N ALA A 82 10.00 39.63 -16.94
CA ALA A 82 10.19 39.84 -18.38
C ALA A 82 8.88 40.44 -18.92
N GLN A 83 8.79 41.77 -18.88
CA GLN A 83 7.81 42.58 -19.58
C GLN A 83 7.63 42.02 -21.00
N GLN A 84 6.49 41.37 -21.27
CA GLN A 84 6.14 40.98 -22.64
C GLN A 84 5.94 42.29 -23.44
N PRO A 85 6.65 42.50 -24.55
CA PRO A 85 6.35 43.63 -25.42
C PRO A 85 4.96 43.40 -26.02
N GLY A 86 4.06 44.34 -25.74
CA GLY A 86 2.71 44.34 -26.29
C GLY A 86 2.78 44.42 -27.82
N PHE A 87 2.02 43.57 -28.49
CA PHE A 87 1.73 43.71 -29.91
C PHE A 87 0.63 44.77 -30.05
N ASP A 88 1.01 45.98 -30.45
CA ASP A 88 0.06 46.99 -30.92
C ASP A 88 -0.37 46.62 -32.35
N PHE A 89 -1.67 46.40 -32.54
CA PHE A 89 -2.30 46.29 -33.85
C PHE A 89 -2.94 47.64 -34.17
N GLU A 90 -2.37 48.34 -35.15
CA GLU A 90 -2.97 49.48 -35.84
C GLU A 90 -3.76 49.03 -37.07
#